data_AF-A0A8J3DUT4-F1
#
_entry.id   AF-A0A8J3DUT4-F1
#
_cell.length_a   1.000
_cell.length_b   1.000
_cell.length_c   1.000
_cell.angle_alpha   90.00
_cell.angle_beta   90.00
_cell.angle_gamma   90.00
#
_symmetry.space_group_name_H-M   'P 1'
#
loop_
_entity.id
_entity.type
_entity.pdbx_description
1 polymer ?
#
loop_
_entity_poly.entity_id
_entity_poly.type
_entity_poly.pdbx_seq_one_letter_code
_entity_poly.pdbx_strand_id
1 'polypeptide(L)' 'MADLERLAGRPSETLEYIQSMLGQLRSMAQAERYDLVAHYIEMAYIQAGDTVKGEQPPRLDDLYARFEQRNSVA' A
#
# COMPACT_ATOMS: atom_id res chain seq x y z
N MET A 1 -16.98 12.95 -13.89
CA MET A 1 -16.77 13.04 -12.43
C MET A 1 -17.67 12.09 -11.63
N ALA A 2 -18.43 11.19 -12.26
CA ALA A 2 -19.33 10.24 -11.57
C ALA A 2 -18.67 8.86 -11.26
N ASP A 3 -17.52 8.55 -11.87
CA ASP A 3 -16.86 7.24 -11.70
C ASP A 3 -16.12 7.09 -10.36
N LEU A 4 -15.75 8.19 -9.71
CA LEU A 4 -15.07 8.18 -8.41
C LEU A 4 -16.01 7.84 -7.24
N GLU A 5 -17.29 8.21 -7.33
CA GLU A 5 -18.28 7.89 -6.27
C GLU A 5 -18.72 6.42 -6.32
N ARG A 6 -18.67 5.77 -7.49
CA ARG A 6 -19.02 4.35 -7.63
C ARG A 6 -17.92 3.41 -7.12
N LEU A 7 -16.71 3.93 -6.89
CA LEU A 7 -15.62 3.24 -6.18
C LEU A 7 -15.81 3.23 -4.66
N ALA A 8 -16.84 3.89 -4.13
CA ALA A 8 -17.32 3.67 -2.76
C ALA A 8 -18.11 2.35 -2.64
N GLY A 9 -17.61 1.28 -3.27
CA GLY A 9 -17.82 -0.06 -2.75
C GLY A 9 -17.31 -0.11 -1.31
N ARG A 10 -17.68 -1.15 -0.56
CA ARG A 10 -17.25 -1.25 0.84
C ARG A 10 -15.73 -1.04 0.89
N PRO A 11 -15.16 -0.33 1.89
CA PRO A 11 -13.72 -0.03 1.92
C PRO A 11 -12.81 -1.24 1.68
N SER A 12 -13.28 -2.44 2.04
CA SER A 12 -12.66 -3.73 1.71
C SER A 12 -12.62 -4.03 0.20
N GLU A 13 -13.72 -3.87 -0.52
CA GLU A 13 -13.82 -4.10 -1.98
C GLU A 13 -12.93 -3.14 -2.76
N THR A 14 -12.89 -1.86 -2.37
CA THR A 14 -11.99 -0.87 -2.96
C THR A 14 -10.53 -1.27 -2.76
N LEU A 15 -10.19 -1.79 -1.58
CA LEU A 15 -8.84 -2.18 -1.22
C LEU A 15 -8.40 -3.50 -1.89
N GLU A 16 -9.31 -4.46 -2.05
CA GLU A 16 -9.12 -5.68 -2.85
C GLU A 16 -8.86 -5.36 -4.33
N TYR A 17 -9.59 -4.37 -4.87
CA TYR A 17 -9.37 -3.85 -6.21
C TYR A 17 -7.99 -3.21 -6.34
N ILE A 18 -7.59 -2.36 -5.38
CA ILE A 18 -6.24 -1.77 -5.33
C ILE A 18 -5.18 -2.87 -5.29
N GLN A 19 -5.34 -3.89 -4.45
CA GLN A 19 -4.41 -5.00 -4.36
C GLN A 19 -4.26 -5.73 -5.70
N SER A 20 -5.36 -5.95 -6.42
CA SER A 20 -5.34 -6.56 -7.75
C SER A 20 -4.56 -5.71 -8.77
N MET A 21 -4.78 -4.39 -8.78
CA MET A 21 -4.03 -3.46 -9.65
C MET A 21 -2.53 -3.46 -9.34
N LEU A 22 -2.15 -3.51 -8.05
CA LEU A 22 -0.75 -3.56 -7.64
C LEU A 22 -0.06 -4.84 -8.16
N GLY A 23 -0.75 -5.98 -8.18
CA GLY A 23 -0.22 -7.21 -8.78
C GLY A 23 0.09 -7.08 -10.27
N GLN A 24 -0.79 -6.40 -11.02
CA GLN A 24 -0.58 -6.12 -12.45
C GLN A 24 0.62 -5.19 -12.66
N LEU A 25 0.68 -4.08 -11.92
CA LEU A 25 1.78 -3.10 -12.02
C LEU A 25 3.13 -3.71 -11.66
N ARG A 26 3.19 -4.59 -10.65
CA ARG A 26 4.42 -5.32 -10.30
C ARG A 26 4.90 -6.16 -11.47
N SER A 27 3.99 -6.89 -12.12
CA SER A 27 4.32 -7.73 -13.28
C SER A 27 4.88 -6.90 -14.44
N MET A 28 4.30 -5.72 -14.69
CA MET A 28 4.81 -4.78 -15.70
C MET A 28 6.20 -4.23 -15.33
N ALA A 29 6.39 -3.81 -14.09
CA ALA A 29 7.68 -3.29 -13.61
C ALA A 29 8.79 -4.36 -13.67
N GLN A 30 8.46 -5.62 -13.36
CA GLN A 30 9.38 -6.75 -13.49
C GLN A 30 9.75 -7.03 -14.95
N ALA A 31 8.79 -6.97 -15.87
CA ALA A 31 9.04 -7.16 -17.30
C ALA A 31 10.02 -6.12 -17.87
N GLU A 32 9.92 -4.87 -17.41
CA GLU A 32 10.78 -3.76 -17.82
C GLU A 32 12.07 -3.63 -16.98
N ARG A 33 12.33 -4.57 -16.05
CA ARG A 33 13.50 -4.59 -15.16
C ARG A 33 13.63 -3.34 -14.26
N TYR A 34 12.51 -2.75 -13.88
CA TYR A 34 12.47 -1.68 -12.89
C TYR A 34 12.42 -2.27 -11.47
N ASP A 35 13.54 -2.85 -11.02
CA ASP A 35 13.61 -3.66 -9.80
C ASP A 35 13.18 -2.89 -8.54
N LEU A 36 13.63 -1.65 -8.39
CA LEU A 36 13.28 -0.82 -7.23
C LEU A 36 11.79 -0.43 -7.24
N VAL A 37 11.22 -0.19 -8.42
CA VAL A 37 9.79 0.12 -8.58
C VAL A 37 8.95 -1.12 -8.27
N ALA A 38 9.34 -2.29 -8.80
CA ALA A 38 8.70 -3.56 -8.51
C ALA A 38 8.72 -3.87 -7.00
N HIS A 39 9.83 -3.57 -6.32
CA HIS A 39 9.95 -3.71 -4.88
C HIS A 39 8.96 -2.82 -4.11
N TYR A 40 8.85 -1.53 -4.44
CA TYR A 40 7.88 -0.65 -3.77
C TYR A 40 6.43 -1.06 -4.02
N ILE A 41 6.12 -1.53 -5.24
CA ILE A 41 4.78 -2.04 -5.56
C ILE A 41 4.48 -3.32 -4.77
N GLU A 42 5.46 -4.22 -4.62
CA GLU A 42 5.32 -5.44 -3.81
C GLU A 42 5.06 -5.13 -2.34
N MET A 43 5.77 -4.15 -1.77
CA MET A 43 5.51 -3.68 -0.40
C MET A 43 4.09 -3.13 -0.25
N ALA A 44 3.62 -2.35 -1.22
CA ALA A 44 2.24 -1.83 -1.21
C ALA A 44 1.20 -2.95 -1.38
N TYR A 45 1.48 -3.98 -2.21
CA TYR A 45 0.59 -5.12 -2.43
C TYR A 45 0.37 -5.93 -1.15
N ILE A 46 1.46 -6.21 -0.41
CA ILE A 46 1.40 -6.92 0.88
C ILE A 46 0.62 -6.07 1.89
N GLN A 47 0.94 -4.78 1.99
CA GLN A 47 0.26 -3.85 2.89
C GLN A 47 -1.26 -3.77 2.64
N ALA A 48 -1.69 -3.77 1.37
CA ALA A 48 -3.11 -3.76 1.03
C ALA A 48 -3.79 -5.06 1.52
N GLY A 49 -3.15 -6.22 1.33
CA GLY A 49 -3.66 -7.51 1.81
C GLY A 49 -3.78 -7.59 3.33
N ASP A 50 -2.75 -7.13 4.04
CA ASP A 50 -2.75 -7.10 5.50
C ASP A 50 -3.86 -6.17 6.02
N THR A 51 -4.08 -5.04 5.34
CA THR A 51 -5.15 -4.09 5.69
C THR A 51 -6.54 -4.69 5.44
N VAL A 52 -6.76 -5.47 4.36
CA VAL A 52 -8.02 -6.21 4.13
C VAL A 52 -8.27 -7.23 5.24
N LYS A 53 -7.22 -7.89 5.73
CA LYS A 53 -7.30 -8.88 6.84
C LYS A 53 -7.44 -8.24 8.22
N GLY A 54 -7.33 -6.91 8.33
CA GLY A 54 -7.33 -6.20 9.60
C GLY A 54 -6.01 -6.31 10.39
N GLU A 55 -4.93 -6.76 9.75
CA GLU A 55 -3.59 -6.93 10.32
C GLU A 55 -2.77 -5.62 10.21
N GLN A 56 -3.45 -4.48 10.35
CA GLN A 56 -2.90 -3.18 9.99
C GLN A 56 -1.68 -2.84 10.88
N PRO A 57 -0.49 -2.57 10.29
CA PRO A 57 0.66 -2.07 11.03
C PRO A 57 0.34 -0.70 11.65
N PRO A 58 1.09 -0.29 12.70
CA PRO A 58 0.92 1.01 13.34
C PRO A 58 0.91 2.11 12.26
N ARG A 59 0.04 3.12 12.43
CA ARG A 59 -0.13 4.17 11.42
C ARG A 59 1.23 4.73 11.03
N LEU A 60 1.39 5.16 9.78
CA LEU A 60 2.63 5.84 9.38
C LEU A 60 2.97 6.99 10.34
N ASP A 61 1.95 7.67 10.87
CA ASP A 61 2.08 8.68 11.93
C ASP A 61 2.72 8.13 13.21
N ASP A 62 2.36 6.91 13.63
CA ASP A 62 2.95 6.23 14.78
C ASP A 62 4.42 5.83 14.51
N LEU A 63 4.72 5.42 13.27
CA LEU A 63 6.09 5.13 12.86
C LEU A 63 6.94 6.40 12.81
N TYR A 64 6.45 7.47 12.18
CA TYR A 64 7.15 8.76 12.12
C TYR A 64 7.34 9.37 13.51
N ALA A 65 6.34 9.33 14.38
CA ALA A 65 6.47 9.76 15.78
C ALA A 65 7.54 8.96 16.53
N ARG A 66 7.63 7.64 16.32
CA ARG A 66 8.68 6.79 16.90
C ARG A 66 10.06 7.06 16.31
N PHE A 67 10.15 7.37 15.02
CA PHE A 67 11.41 7.74 14.37
C PHE A 67 11.91 9.11 14.86
N GLU A 68 11.01 10.09 15.00
CA GLU A 68 11.32 11.42 15.51
C GLU A 68 11.72 11.37 16.99
N GLN A 69 11.02 10.58 17.80
CA GLN A 69 11.38 10.35 19.21
C GLN A 69 12.74 9.64 19.35
N ARG A 70 13.09 8.71 18.46
CA ARG A 70 14.41 8.05 18.48
C ARG A 70 15.54 8.98 18.04
N ASN A 71 15.26 9.96 17.18
CA ASN A 71 16.25 10.91 16.67
C ASN A 71 16.38 12.18 17.53
N SER A 72 15.48 12.43 18.49
CA SER A 72 15.55 13.56 19.42
C SER A 72 16.37 13.30 20.70
N VAL A 73 16.98 12.11 20.84
CA VAL A 73 17.80 11.73 22.01
C VAL A 73 19.30 11.76 21.70
N ALA A 74 19.69 12.49 20.64
CA ALA A 74 21.09 12.72 20.26
C ALA A 74 21.55 14.14 20.58
#